data_AF-A0A0S2KJV4-F1
#
_entry.id   AF-A0A0S2KJV4-F1
#
_cell.length_a   1.000
_cell.length_b   1.000
_cell.length_c   1.000
_cell.angle_alpha   90.00
_cell.angle_beta   90.00
_cell.angle_gamma   90.00
#
_symmetry.space_group_name_H-M   'P 1'
#
loop_
_entity.id
_entity.type
_entity.pdbx_description
1 polymer ?
#
loop_
_entity_poly.entity_id
_entity_poly.type
_entity_poly.pdbx_seq_one_letter_code
_entity_poly.pdbx_strand_id
1 'polypeptide(L)'
;MIFSLLSHRFLLVVSAALFPLLLTAQTPLANRVKAMARHLPAGAEVVSKYTDNHRHCLYYTLYNRLFRYDVVTNKSVGVEFSSSSYARLLRTFLSPDGNCIFVVVRKTGDEVSNSYNMEQLWRYDSRSRKSSNMGSGFSIVCCRDSIIIKKVVRSLNPSRPFSHRQWIAKDHYYDFDGHMLDAKDEYRLK
;
A
#
# COMPACT_ATOMS: atom_id res chain seq x y z
N MET A 1 2.10 61.99 -9.11
CA MET A 1 2.57 60.71 -8.55
C MET A 1 1.60 60.08 -7.52
N ILE A 2 0.29 60.39 -7.57
CA ILE A 2 -0.71 59.91 -6.58
C ILE A 2 -1.66 58.86 -7.20
N PHE A 3 -1.91 58.95 -8.52
CA PHE A 3 -2.77 58.00 -9.24
C PHE A 3 -2.21 56.57 -9.38
N SER A 4 -0.88 56.37 -9.31
CA SER A 4 -0.29 55.01 -9.43
C SER A 4 -0.37 54.20 -8.13
N LEU A 5 -0.45 54.85 -6.97
CA LEU A 5 -0.55 54.19 -5.66
C LEU A 5 -1.98 53.71 -5.38
N LEU A 6 -2.99 54.43 -5.89
CA LEU A 6 -4.40 54.05 -5.72
C LEU A 6 -4.74 52.77 -6.52
N SER A 7 -4.16 52.61 -7.72
CA SER A 7 -4.38 51.41 -8.55
C SER A 7 -3.79 50.15 -7.95
N HIS A 8 -2.62 50.24 -7.30
CA HIS A 8 -1.97 49.10 -6.63
C HIS A 8 -2.73 48.64 -5.40
N ARG A 9 -3.25 49.58 -4.59
CA ARG A 9 -4.09 49.24 -3.43
C ARG A 9 -5.41 48.62 -3.85
N PHE A 10 -6.02 49.08 -4.94
CA PHE A 10 -7.23 48.48 -5.50
C PHE A 10 -6.98 47.07 -6.04
N LEU A 11 -5.86 46.84 -6.73
CA LEU A 11 -5.47 45.51 -7.22
C LEU A 11 -5.20 44.51 -6.07
N LEU A 12 -4.56 44.97 -4.99
CA LEU A 12 -4.32 44.16 -3.79
C LEU A 12 -5.62 43.80 -3.06
N VAL A 13 -6.58 44.73 -2.99
CA VAL A 13 -7.89 44.46 -2.38
C VAL A 13 -8.72 43.51 -3.24
N VAL A 14 -8.72 43.67 -4.56
CA VAL A 14 -9.43 42.75 -5.48
C VAL A 14 -8.81 41.36 -5.49
N SER A 15 -7.47 41.25 -5.46
CA SER A 15 -6.79 39.94 -5.36
C SER A 15 -7.05 39.27 -4.01
N ALA A 16 -6.99 40.00 -2.89
CA ALA A 16 -7.35 39.48 -1.57
C ALA A 16 -8.83 39.08 -1.45
N ALA A 17 -9.74 39.78 -2.14
CA ALA A 17 -11.17 39.46 -2.17
C ALA A 17 -11.52 38.27 -3.09
N LEU A 18 -10.68 37.95 -4.08
CA LEU A 18 -10.82 36.76 -4.93
C LEU A 18 -10.18 35.50 -4.33
N PHE A 19 -9.26 35.63 -3.37
CA PHE A 19 -8.65 34.50 -2.65
C PHE A 19 -9.63 33.55 -1.94
N PRO A 20 -10.72 33.99 -1.28
CA PRO A 20 -11.66 33.07 -0.63
C PRO A 20 -12.51 32.25 -1.61
N LEU A 21 -12.57 32.59 -2.91
CA LEU A 21 -13.24 31.77 -3.93
C LEU A 21 -12.42 30.52 -4.32
N LEU A 22 -11.15 30.45 -3.92
CA LEU A 22 -10.30 29.27 -4.09
C LEU A 22 -10.49 28.23 -2.97
N LEU A 23 -11.36 28.51 -1.99
CA LEU A 23 -11.86 27.50 -1.06
C LEU A 23 -12.78 26.54 -1.82
N THR A 24 -12.16 25.61 -2.55
CA THR A 24 -12.87 24.51 -3.21
C THR A 24 -13.71 23.78 -2.16
N ALA A 25 -15.03 23.91 -2.27
CA ALA A 25 -15.94 23.14 -1.44
C ALA A 25 -15.68 21.65 -1.68
N GLN A 26 -15.50 20.87 -0.61
CA GLN A 26 -15.34 19.43 -0.74
C GLN A 26 -16.58 18.84 -1.41
N THR A 27 -16.39 18.01 -2.44
CA THR A 27 -17.52 17.39 -3.15
C THR A 27 -18.35 16.51 -2.21
N PRO A 28 -19.65 16.29 -2.47
CA PRO A 28 -20.48 15.39 -1.66
C PRO A 28 -19.86 13.99 -1.51
N LEU A 29 -19.22 13.49 -2.57
CA LEU A 29 -18.51 12.20 -2.54
C LEU A 29 -17.28 12.24 -1.62
N ALA A 30 -16.50 13.31 -1.65
CA ALA A 30 -15.35 13.47 -0.75
C ALA A 30 -15.78 13.52 0.72
N ASN A 31 -16.90 14.18 1.01
CA ASN A 31 -17.49 14.20 2.36
C ASN A 31 -17.90 12.80 2.82
N ARG A 32 -18.52 11.99 1.94
CA ARG A 32 -18.90 10.61 2.26
C ARG A 32 -17.70 9.71 2.52
N VAL A 33 -16.64 9.82 1.72
CA VAL A 33 -15.38 9.07 1.96
C VAL A 33 -14.78 9.46 3.32
N LYS A 34 -14.71 10.77 3.60
CA LYS A 34 -14.18 11.29 4.87
C LYS A 34 -15.02 10.86 6.07
N ALA A 35 -16.34 10.86 5.93
CA ALA A 35 -17.26 10.38 6.96
C ALA A 35 -17.05 8.89 7.22
N MET A 36 -17.01 8.06 6.18
CA MET A 36 -16.78 6.62 6.34
C MET A 36 -15.45 6.34 7.03
N ALA A 37 -14.37 7.03 6.64
CA ALA A 37 -13.06 6.86 7.27
C ALA A 37 -13.06 7.13 8.79
N ARG A 38 -14.00 7.93 9.30
CA ARG A 38 -14.16 8.21 10.74
C ARG A 38 -15.07 7.21 11.45
N HIS A 39 -15.94 6.52 10.71
CA HIS A 39 -16.93 5.59 11.23
C HIS A 39 -16.61 4.13 10.86
N LEU A 40 -15.34 3.85 10.58
CA LEU A 40 -14.91 2.47 10.39
C LEU A 40 -15.09 1.68 11.71
N PRO A 41 -15.38 0.37 11.63
CA PRO A 41 -15.43 -0.48 12.81
C PRO A 41 -14.14 -0.42 13.63
N ALA A 42 -14.24 -0.68 14.93
CA ALA A 42 -13.07 -0.77 15.79
C ALA A 42 -12.07 -1.83 15.25
N GLY A 43 -10.78 -1.50 15.27
CA GLY A 43 -9.72 -2.36 14.74
C GLY A 43 -9.55 -2.30 13.21
N ALA A 44 -10.33 -1.49 12.50
CA ALA A 44 -10.08 -1.21 11.10
C ALA A 44 -9.02 -0.12 10.93
N GLU A 45 -8.18 -0.24 9.91
CA GLU A 45 -7.17 0.76 9.55
C GLU A 45 -7.39 1.24 8.12
N VAL A 46 -7.40 2.56 7.92
CA VAL A 46 -7.52 3.12 6.56
C VAL A 46 -6.22 2.89 5.80
N VAL A 47 -6.34 2.32 4.60
CA VAL A 47 -5.21 2.13 3.67
C VAL A 47 -5.14 3.28 2.69
N SER A 48 -6.26 3.63 2.04
CA SER A 48 -6.30 4.73 1.08
C SER A 48 -7.71 5.31 0.93
N LYS A 49 -7.76 6.57 0.49
CA LYS A 49 -8.98 7.33 0.22
C LYS A 49 -8.92 7.85 -1.20
N TYR A 50 -9.93 7.57 -2.00
CA TYR A 50 -10.03 8.05 -3.37
C TYR A 50 -11.33 8.82 -3.59
N THR A 51 -11.17 10.02 -4.13
CA THR A 51 -12.27 10.94 -4.45
C THR A 51 -12.10 11.52 -5.85
N ASP A 52 -11.26 10.90 -6.68
CA ASP A 52 -11.01 11.31 -8.06
C ASP A 52 -12.13 10.81 -8.99
N ASN A 53 -12.13 11.30 -10.24
CA ASN A 53 -13.19 11.00 -11.21
C ASN A 53 -13.34 9.51 -11.57
N HIS A 54 -12.33 8.68 -11.27
CA HIS A 54 -12.37 7.25 -11.55
C HIS A 54 -12.69 6.42 -10.30
N ARG A 55 -12.37 6.94 -9.12
CA ARG A 55 -12.43 6.22 -7.86
C ARG A 55 -13.15 7.06 -6.80
N HIS A 56 -14.28 6.53 -6.34
CA HIS A 56 -15.06 7.10 -5.25
C HIS A 56 -15.16 6.07 -4.12
N CYS A 57 -14.04 5.77 -3.49
CA CYS A 57 -13.94 4.65 -2.57
C CYS A 57 -12.88 4.84 -1.48
N LEU A 58 -12.99 4.01 -0.45
CA LEU A 58 -12.06 3.91 0.66
C LEU A 58 -11.57 2.45 0.72
N TYR A 59 -10.27 2.25 0.82
CA TYR A 59 -9.70 0.95 1.17
C TYR A 59 -9.30 0.94 2.63
N TYR A 60 -9.58 -0.15 3.32
CA TYR A 60 -9.26 -0.33 4.73
C TYR A 60 -8.97 -1.80 5.03
N THR A 61 -8.14 -2.06 6.04
CA THR A 61 -7.95 -3.41 6.58
C THR A 61 -8.89 -3.62 7.76
N LEU A 62 -9.37 -4.85 7.93
CA LEU A 62 -10.13 -5.29 9.11
C LEU A 62 -10.01 -6.82 9.22
N TYR A 63 -9.80 -7.35 10.41
CA TYR A 63 -9.68 -8.81 10.66
C TYR A 63 -8.75 -9.55 9.68
N ASN A 64 -7.54 -9.01 9.45
CA ASN A 64 -6.57 -9.55 8.51
C ASN A 64 -7.03 -9.61 7.05
N ARG A 65 -8.04 -8.84 6.66
CA ARG A 65 -8.53 -8.75 5.27
C ARG A 65 -8.44 -7.32 4.78
N LEU A 66 -8.32 -7.14 3.47
CA LEU A 66 -8.46 -5.86 2.79
C LEU A 66 -9.90 -5.72 2.30
N PHE A 67 -10.52 -4.59 2.56
CA PHE A 67 -11.86 -4.24 2.13
C PHE A 67 -11.84 -2.97 1.30
N ARG A 68 -12.83 -2.84 0.41
CA ARG A 68 -13.14 -1.62 -0.32
C ARG A 68 -14.56 -1.21 0.00
N TYR A 69 -14.72 0.00 0.52
CA TYR A 69 -16.00 0.67 0.61
C TYR A 69 -16.21 1.58 -0.59
N ASP A 70 -17.24 1.30 -1.38
CA ASP A 70 -17.65 2.12 -2.51
C ASP A 70 -18.74 3.09 -2.05
N VAL A 71 -18.47 4.40 -2.15
CA VAL A 71 -19.39 5.40 -1.61
C VAL A 71 -20.59 5.63 -2.51
N VAL A 72 -20.51 5.28 -3.80
CA VAL A 72 -21.64 5.43 -4.71
C VAL A 72 -22.69 4.38 -4.39
N THR A 73 -22.26 3.14 -4.22
CA THR A 73 -23.13 1.99 -3.91
C THR A 73 -23.39 1.80 -2.41
N ASN A 74 -22.66 2.51 -1.55
CA ASN A 74 -22.77 2.44 -0.09
C ASN A 74 -22.52 1.02 0.47
N LYS A 75 -21.57 0.30 -0.13
CA LYS A 75 -21.26 -1.11 0.20
C LYS A 75 -19.77 -1.32 0.46
N SER A 76 -19.47 -2.13 1.47
CA SER A 76 -18.15 -2.71 1.70
C SER A 76 -18.06 -4.08 1.03
N VAL A 77 -16.99 -4.33 0.30
CA VAL A 77 -16.71 -5.62 -0.34
C VAL A 77 -15.28 -6.04 0.00
N GLY A 78 -15.08 -7.33 0.26
CA GLY A 78 -13.74 -7.89 0.44
C GLY A 78 -12.94 -7.78 -0.85
N VAL A 79 -11.68 -7.35 -0.75
CA VAL A 79 -10.78 -7.27 -1.89
C VAL A 79 -10.07 -8.61 -2.06
N GLU A 80 -10.38 -9.28 -3.16
CA GLU A 80 -9.68 -10.47 -3.58
C GLU A 80 -8.42 -10.06 -4.35
N PHE A 81 -7.27 -10.08 -3.67
CA PHE A 81 -5.97 -9.74 -4.26
C PHE A 81 -5.04 -10.94 -4.39
N SER A 82 -5.30 -12.03 -3.65
CA SER A 82 -4.48 -13.24 -3.65
C SER A 82 -5.23 -14.37 -4.31
N SER A 83 -4.57 -15.14 -5.18
CA SER A 83 -5.12 -16.37 -5.76
C SER A 83 -5.05 -17.57 -4.80
N SER A 84 -4.45 -17.40 -3.62
CA SER A 84 -4.28 -18.45 -2.61
C SER A 84 -4.72 -17.96 -1.22
N SER A 85 -5.10 -18.91 -0.36
CA SER A 85 -5.40 -18.58 1.03
C SER A 85 -4.13 -18.09 1.75
N TYR A 86 -4.33 -17.19 2.71
CA TYR A 86 -3.26 -16.67 3.55
C TYR A 86 -3.74 -16.62 5.00
N ALA A 87 -2.82 -16.84 5.93
CA ALA A 87 -3.10 -16.91 7.35
C ALA A 87 -3.33 -15.51 7.95
N ARG A 88 -2.52 -14.53 7.54
CA ARG A 88 -2.55 -13.19 8.14
C ARG A 88 -2.14 -12.10 7.15
N LEU A 89 -2.83 -10.97 7.14
CA LEU A 89 -2.34 -9.74 6.52
C LEU A 89 -1.36 -9.08 7.49
N LEU A 90 -0.13 -8.85 7.02
CA LEU A 90 0.95 -8.33 7.87
C LEU A 90 1.07 -6.82 7.77
N ARG A 91 0.97 -6.26 6.56
CA ARG A 91 1.11 -4.82 6.30
C ARG A 91 0.59 -4.46 4.92
N THR A 92 0.30 -3.18 4.75
CA THR A 92 -0.02 -2.56 3.47
C THR A 92 0.81 -1.32 3.24
N PHE A 93 1.09 -0.99 1.99
CA PHE A 93 1.70 0.28 1.60
C PHE A 93 1.15 0.73 0.23
N LEU A 94 1.27 2.01 -0.07
CA LEU A 94 0.84 2.57 -1.36
C LEU A 94 2.05 2.82 -2.25
N SER A 95 1.86 2.69 -3.56
CA SER A 95 2.81 3.25 -4.53
C SER A 95 2.90 4.78 -4.37
N PRO A 96 4.00 5.42 -4.78
CA PRO A 96 4.16 6.87 -4.69
C PRO A 96 3.06 7.66 -5.41
N ASP A 97 2.53 7.13 -6.51
CA ASP A 97 1.43 7.72 -7.28
C ASP A 97 0.03 7.40 -6.69
N GLY A 98 -0.03 6.60 -5.62
CA GLY A 98 -1.25 6.16 -4.96
C GLY A 98 -2.14 5.23 -5.79
N ASN A 99 -1.69 4.72 -6.93
CA ASN A 99 -2.50 3.87 -7.81
C ASN A 99 -2.51 2.42 -7.39
N CYS A 100 -1.42 1.92 -6.81
CA CYS A 100 -1.29 0.56 -6.36
C CYS A 100 -1.29 0.46 -4.83
N ILE A 101 -2.00 -0.53 -4.33
CA ILE A 101 -1.94 -0.97 -2.95
C ILE A 101 -1.10 -2.24 -2.94
N PHE A 102 -0.03 -2.23 -2.17
CA PHE A 102 0.74 -3.44 -1.90
C PHE A 102 0.28 -4.05 -0.60
N VAL A 103 0.13 -5.36 -0.62
CA VAL A 103 -0.33 -6.14 0.53
C VAL A 103 0.69 -7.22 0.80
N VAL A 104 1.26 -7.21 2.00
CA VAL A 104 2.11 -8.30 2.46
C VAL A 104 1.28 -9.20 3.36
N VAL A 105 1.27 -10.48 3.03
CA VAL A 105 0.57 -11.52 3.78
C VAL A 105 1.54 -12.59 4.24
N ARG A 106 1.20 -13.26 5.35
CA ARG A 106 1.79 -14.54 5.73
C ARG A 106 0.99 -15.65 5.08
N LYS A 107 1.65 -16.49 4.29
CA LYS A 107 1.08 -17.71 3.72
C LYS A 107 0.52 -18.60 4.82
N THR A 108 -0.54 -19.34 4.49
CA THR A 108 -0.91 -20.52 5.27
C THR A 108 0.22 -21.53 5.10
N GLY A 109 0.89 -21.91 6.17
CA GLY A 109 1.92 -22.94 6.15
C GLY A 109 1.29 -24.30 6.35
N ASP A 110 1.79 -25.33 5.67
CA ASP A 110 1.77 -26.68 6.23
C ASP A 110 2.85 -26.76 7.30
N GLU A 111 2.55 -27.33 8.46
CA GLU A 111 3.52 -27.64 9.52
C GLU A 111 4.73 -28.42 8.99
N VAL A 112 4.54 -29.12 7.87
CA VAL A 112 5.57 -29.92 7.18
C VAL A 112 6.49 -29.07 6.28
N SER A 113 6.02 -27.92 5.79
CA SER A 113 6.67 -27.24 4.65
C SER A 113 7.94 -26.47 4.98
N ASN A 114 8.27 -26.24 6.27
CA ASN A 114 9.56 -25.72 6.75
C ASN A 114 10.18 -24.63 5.85
N SER A 115 9.35 -23.76 5.30
CA SER A 115 9.82 -22.76 4.36
C SER A 115 10.02 -21.47 5.12
N TYR A 116 11.25 -20.96 5.14
CA TYR A 116 11.52 -19.65 5.75
C TYR A 116 10.82 -18.51 5.01
N ASN A 117 10.50 -18.69 3.73
CA ASN A 117 9.92 -17.66 2.87
C ASN A 117 8.38 -17.64 2.95
N MET A 118 7.84 -17.37 4.16
CA MET A 118 6.40 -17.39 4.45
C MET A 118 5.68 -16.09 4.16
N GLU A 119 6.38 -14.99 3.90
CA GLU A 119 5.75 -13.74 3.50
C GLU A 119 5.58 -13.70 1.99
N GLN A 120 4.45 -13.19 1.52
CA GLN A 120 4.13 -12.95 0.12
C GLN A 120 3.73 -11.50 -0.09
N LEU A 121 4.22 -10.92 -1.17
CA LEU A 121 3.87 -9.59 -1.62
C LEU A 121 2.91 -9.66 -2.80
N TRP A 122 1.79 -8.97 -2.67
CA TRP A 122 0.81 -8.77 -3.72
C TRP A 122 0.72 -7.30 -4.08
N ARG A 123 0.69 -6.99 -5.37
CA ARG A 123 0.34 -5.67 -5.91
C ARG A 123 -1.12 -5.70 -6.32
N TYR A 124 -1.89 -4.70 -5.92
CA TYR A 124 -3.29 -4.52 -6.29
C TYR A 124 -3.48 -3.14 -6.90
N ASP A 125 -3.82 -3.08 -8.18
CA ASP A 125 -4.12 -1.82 -8.87
C ASP A 125 -5.55 -1.37 -8.50
N SER A 126 -5.65 -0.23 -7.83
CA SER A 126 -6.93 0.31 -7.35
C SER A 126 -7.85 0.81 -8.47
N ARG A 127 -7.34 1.09 -9.67
CA ARG A 127 -8.10 1.53 -10.85
C ARG A 127 -8.64 0.32 -11.60
N SER A 128 -7.74 -0.57 -12.03
CA SER A 128 -8.12 -1.75 -12.84
C SER A 128 -8.67 -2.90 -11.98
N ARG A 129 -8.45 -2.85 -10.65
CA ARG A 129 -8.82 -3.88 -9.68
C ARG A 129 -8.12 -5.22 -9.93
N LYS A 130 -7.06 -5.22 -10.73
CA LYS A 130 -6.24 -6.40 -10.99
C LYS A 130 -5.17 -6.54 -9.91
N SER A 131 -4.83 -7.78 -9.59
CA SER A 131 -3.72 -8.09 -8.70
C SER A 131 -2.64 -8.94 -9.39
N SER A 132 -1.42 -8.83 -8.89
CA SER A 132 -0.29 -9.67 -9.28
C SER A 132 0.55 -10.04 -8.07
N ASN A 133 1.06 -11.27 -8.05
CA ASN A 133 2.04 -11.70 -7.05
C ASN A 133 3.41 -11.18 -7.47
N MET A 134 4.10 -10.46 -6.58
CA MET A 134 5.44 -9.93 -6.84
C MET A 134 6.56 -10.83 -6.31
N GLY A 135 6.23 -11.76 -5.41
CA GLY A 135 7.17 -12.74 -4.89
C GLY A 135 6.96 -13.05 -3.41
N SER A 136 7.82 -13.94 -2.91
CA SER A 136 7.83 -14.37 -1.52
C SER A 136 9.22 -14.28 -0.90
N GLY A 137 9.26 -14.09 0.41
CA GLY A 137 10.48 -13.98 1.20
C GLY A 137 10.22 -14.26 2.67
N PHE A 138 11.26 -14.23 3.50
CA PHE A 138 11.10 -14.30 4.95
C PHE A 138 10.83 -12.92 5.55
N SER A 139 11.17 -11.86 4.81
CA SER A 139 10.89 -10.47 5.18
C SER A 139 10.71 -9.62 3.92
N ILE A 140 9.67 -8.79 3.90
CA ILE A 140 9.37 -7.87 2.78
C ILE A 140 9.29 -6.42 3.26
N VAL A 141 10.22 -5.56 2.87
CA VAL A 141 10.28 -4.17 3.37
C VAL A 141 9.95 -3.20 2.25
N CYS A 142 9.06 -2.24 2.51
CA CYS A 142 8.85 -1.11 1.60
C CYS A 142 9.76 0.04 2.04
N CYS A 143 10.60 0.53 1.13
CA CYS A 143 11.42 1.72 1.29
C CYS A 143 10.86 2.83 0.39
N ARG A 144 11.44 4.04 0.52
CA ARG A 144 10.97 5.23 -0.22
C ARG A 144 10.87 5.00 -1.73
N ASP A 145 11.90 4.34 -2.31
CA ASP A 145 12.06 4.24 -3.76
C ASP A 145 12.06 2.78 -4.26
N SER A 146 11.90 1.80 -3.37
CA SER A 146 11.99 0.38 -3.73
C SER A 146 11.30 -0.52 -2.73
N ILE A 147 10.95 -1.73 -3.16
CA ILE A 147 10.50 -2.82 -2.30
C ILE A 147 11.60 -3.88 -2.22
N ILE A 148 11.96 -4.27 -1.01
CA ILE A 148 13.01 -5.26 -0.74
C ILE A 148 12.35 -6.57 -0.32
N ILE A 149 12.53 -7.62 -1.12
CA ILE A 149 12.16 -8.99 -0.73
C ILE A 149 13.42 -9.72 -0.30
N LYS A 150 13.54 -9.96 1.01
CA LYS A 150 14.62 -10.76 1.59
C LYS A 150 14.23 -12.23 1.52
N LYS A 151 15.03 -13.04 0.82
CA LYS A 151 14.73 -14.45 0.54
C LYS A 151 15.81 -15.35 1.10
N VAL A 152 15.43 -16.42 1.78
CA VAL A 152 16.32 -17.55 2.02
C VAL A 152 16.51 -18.28 0.70
N VAL A 153 17.77 -18.49 0.32
CA VAL A 153 18.15 -19.13 -0.96
C VAL A 153 18.65 -20.56 -0.77
N ARG A 154 19.42 -20.84 0.30
CA ARG A 154 19.90 -22.19 0.60
C ARG A 154 20.28 -22.38 2.08
N SER A 155 20.36 -23.63 2.51
CA SER A 155 20.97 -24.03 3.78
C SER A 155 22.45 -24.38 3.56
N LEU A 156 23.33 -23.98 4.48
CA LEU A 156 24.75 -24.38 4.48
C LEU A 156 24.97 -25.80 4.99
N ASN A 157 24.03 -26.32 5.79
CA ASN A 157 24.13 -27.60 6.48
C ASN A 157 22.77 -28.33 6.41
N PRO A 158 22.32 -28.72 5.20
CA PRO A 158 20.97 -29.27 4.99
C PRO A 158 20.74 -30.60 5.73
N SER A 159 21.80 -31.34 6.06
CA SER A 159 21.74 -32.58 6.84
C SER A 159 21.36 -32.38 8.32
N ARG A 160 21.48 -31.17 8.86
CA ARG A 160 21.07 -30.88 10.25
C ARG A 160 19.55 -30.73 10.37
N PRO A 161 18.97 -31.00 11.56
CA PRO A 161 17.57 -30.68 11.84
C PRO A 161 17.29 -29.20 11.57
N PHE A 162 16.06 -28.88 11.14
CA PHE A 162 15.69 -27.56 10.64
C PHE A 162 16.05 -26.41 11.60
N SER A 163 15.81 -26.60 12.90
CA SER A 163 16.14 -25.63 13.96
C SER A 163 17.64 -25.33 14.11
N HIS A 164 18.51 -26.20 13.60
CA HIS A 164 19.97 -26.06 13.64
C HIS A 164 20.58 -25.74 12.27
N ARG A 165 19.74 -25.54 11.25
CA ARG A 165 20.20 -25.15 9.91
C ARG A 165 20.65 -23.70 9.91
N GLN A 166 21.76 -23.46 9.24
CA GLN A 166 22.32 -22.16 8.94
C GLN A 166 21.88 -21.79 7.52
N TRP A 167 21.36 -20.58 7.36
CA TRP A 167 20.72 -20.17 6.12
C TRP A 167 21.50 -19.06 5.44
N ILE A 168 21.56 -19.15 4.12
CA ILE A 168 22.00 -18.06 3.26
C ILE A 168 20.76 -17.36 2.72
N ALA A 169 20.78 -16.03 2.78
CA ALA A 169 19.76 -15.15 2.27
C ALA A 169 20.32 -14.23 1.17
N LYS A 170 19.40 -13.70 0.37
CA LYS A 170 19.66 -12.71 -0.66
C LYS A 170 18.55 -11.67 -0.67
N ASP A 171 18.93 -10.40 -0.74
CA ASP A 171 17.98 -9.28 -0.81
C ASP A 171 17.75 -8.91 -2.28
N HIS A 172 16.49 -8.91 -2.71
CA HIS A 172 16.08 -8.52 -4.06
C HIS A 172 15.32 -7.20 -4.00
N TYR A 173 15.74 -6.23 -4.79
CA TYR A 173 15.18 -4.90 -4.88
C TYR A 173 14.26 -4.83 -6.09
N TYR A 174 13.06 -4.35 -5.89
CA TYR A 174 12.06 -4.17 -6.93
C TYR A 174 11.59 -2.71 -6.94
N ASP A 175 11.21 -2.22 -8.11
CA ASP A 175 10.41 -1.00 -8.19
C ASP A 175 8.94 -1.28 -7.82
N PHE A 176 8.10 -0.25 -7.88
CA PHE A 176 6.68 -0.33 -7.58
C PHE A 176 5.83 -0.92 -8.73
N ASP A 177 6.43 -1.17 -9.89
CA ASP A 177 5.78 -1.88 -11.01
C ASP A 177 6.08 -3.38 -10.98
N GLY A 178 7.07 -3.78 -10.17
CA GLY A 178 7.49 -5.15 -9.95
C GLY A 178 8.64 -5.59 -10.83
N HIS A 179 9.34 -4.67 -11.47
CA HIS A 179 10.60 -4.95 -12.13
C HIS A 179 11.73 -5.04 -11.09
N MET A 180 12.59 -6.05 -11.26
CA MET A 180 13.76 -6.21 -10.41
C MET A 180 14.79 -5.15 -10.78
N LEU A 181 15.20 -4.35 -9.79
CA LEU A 181 16.22 -3.33 -9.92
C LEU A 181 17.63 -3.89 -9.70
N ASP A 182 17.78 -4.67 -8.63
CA ASP A 182 19.05 -5.23 -8.20
C ASP A 182 18.86 -6.43 -7.27
N ALA A 183 19.91 -7.23 -7.09
CA ALA A 183 19.96 -8.27 -6.07
C ALA A 183 21.34 -8.28 -5.40
N LYS A 184 21.37 -8.00 -4.10
CA LYS A 184 22.61 -7.97 -3.30
C LYS A 184 23.31 -9.32 -3.27
N ASP A 185 24.58 -9.30 -2.89
CA ASP A 185 25.32 -10.52 -2.59
C ASP A 185 24.65 -11.32 -1.47
N GLU A 186 24.92 -12.63 -1.53
CA GLU A 186 24.43 -13.57 -0.55
C GLU A 186 25.07 -13.34 0.82
N TYR A 187 24.26 -13.42 1.87
CA TYR A 187 24.73 -13.26 3.24
C TYR A 187 24.15 -14.33 4.13
N ARG A 188 24.89 -14.66 5.19
CA ARG A 188 24.44 -15.62 6.19
C ARG A 188 23.42 -14.96 7.12
N LEU A 189 22.26 -15.60 7.29
CA LEU A 189 21.31 -15.22 8.33
C LEU A 189 21.92 -15.53 9.70
N LYS A 190 21.91 -14.51 10.56
CA LYS A 190 22.31 -14.63 11.96
C LYS A 190 21.19 -15.27 12.76
#